data_AF-A0A453DFP7-F1
#
_entry.id   AF-A0A453DFP7-F1
#
_cell.length_a   1.000
_cell.length_b   1.000
_cell.length_c   1.000
_cell.angle_alpha   90.00
_cell.angle_beta   90.00
_cell.angle_gamma   90.00
#
_symmetry.space_group_name_H-M   'P 1'
#
loop_
_entity.id
_entity.type
_entity.pdbx_description
1 polymer ?
#
loop_
_entity_poly.entity_id
_entity_poly.type
_entity_poly.pdbx_seq_one_letter_code
_entity_poly.pdbx_strand_id
1 'polypeptide(L)'
;MLWLNNRLHSRSERSDLSPGSSDVAAIARKERMSLQEAEALVKQWQDIKSEALGPDYEIDMLSEVLDGSMLSKWQDLALSAKDQSCYWRFVLLNLSVVRAEILLDEAGDGEVAEIDAVLEEAAELVDDSQPKKPSYYSTYEVQYTLRRQDDRSWKICEAAVRDLS
;
A
#
# COMPACT_ATOMS: atom_id res chain seq x y z
N MET A 1 7.73 0.76 -15.39
CA MET A 1 6.30 0.55 -15.10
C MET A 1 6.14 -0.68 -14.25
N LEU A 2 6.49 -1.88 -14.76
CA LEU A 2 6.95 -2.95 -13.85
C LEU A 2 8.09 -2.40 -12.97
N TRP A 3 8.01 -2.70 -11.67
CA TRP A 3 9.12 -2.63 -10.71
C TRP A 3 9.90 -1.29 -10.63
N LEU A 4 9.46 -0.37 -9.76
CA LEU A 4 10.39 0.57 -9.10
C LEU A 4 10.98 -0.14 -7.88
N ASN A 5 12.05 -0.89 -8.15
CA ASN A 5 12.71 -1.86 -7.28
C ASN A 5 12.94 -1.38 -5.85
N ASN A 6 12.69 -2.28 -4.88
CA ASN A 6 13.68 -2.53 -3.84
C ASN A 6 13.67 -4.01 -3.46
N ARG A 7 14.80 -4.70 -3.62
CA ARG A 7 14.95 -6.15 -3.36
C ARG A 7 16.05 -6.40 -2.34
N LEU A 8 15.81 -6.04 -1.08
CA LEU A 8 16.71 -6.38 0.02
C LEU A 8 16.41 -7.79 0.52
N HIS A 9 17.35 -8.70 0.32
CA HIS A 9 17.34 -10.01 0.97
C HIS A 9 18.07 -9.89 2.31
N SER A 10 17.41 -10.30 3.40
CA SER A 10 18.10 -10.72 4.62
C SER A 10 17.76 -12.17 4.93
N ARG A 11 18.76 -13.04 4.77
CA ARG A 11 18.69 -14.44 5.20
C ARG A 11 19.08 -14.50 6.67
N SER A 12 18.13 -14.82 7.55
CA SER A 12 18.43 -15.11 8.95
C SER A 12 18.53 -16.62 9.18
N GLU A 13 19.59 -17.05 9.86
CA GLU A 13 19.80 -18.45 10.27
C GLU A 13 19.48 -18.62 11.77
N ARG A 14 19.01 -19.81 12.15
CA ARG A 14 18.59 -20.19 13.52
C ARG A 14 19.85 -20.61 14.34
N SER A 15 19.86 -20.93 15.64
CA SER A 15 18.84 -21.22 16.68
C SER A 15 19.46 -20.94 18.10
N ASP A 16 18.98 -21.34 19.30
CA ASP A 16 17.97 -22.32 19.74
C ASP A 16 17.56 -22.17 21.24
N LEU A 17 16.60 -23.02 21.69
CA LEU A 17 16.33 -23.55 23.06
C LEU A 17 16.27 -22.59 24.29
N SER A 18 15.14 -22.32 24.98
CA SER A 18 14.19 -23.21 25.74
C SER A 18 14.59 -23.46 27.22
N PRO A 19 13.67 -23.72 28.20
CA PRO A 19 12.28 -23.29 28.40
C PRO A 19 12.03 -22.63 29.79
N GLY A 20 10.91 -21.92 30.00
CA GLY A 20 10.56 -21.48 31.36
C GLY A 20 9.19 -20.81 31.54
N SER A 21 8.45 -21.29 32.55
CA SER A 21 7.31 -20.65 33.23
C SER A 21 6.04 -20.34 32.43
N SER A 22 5.11 -21.29 32.46
CA SER A 22 3.67 -21.01 32.33
C SER A 22 3.20 -20.18 33.53
N ASP A 23 3.22 -18.86 33.45
CA ASP A 23 2.36 -17.97 34.25
C ASP A 23 2.25 -16.53 33.70
N VAL A 24 2.27 -16.41 32.37
CA VAL A 24 1.67 -15.27 31.68
C VAL A 24 0.98 -15.77 30.42
N ALA A 25 -0.30 -16.11 30.58
CA ALA A 25 -1.28 -15.83 29.54
C ALA A 25 -1.47 -14.30 29.44
N ALA A 26 -0.37 -13.58 29.21
CA ALA A 26 -0.38 -12.29 28.58
C ALA A 26 -0.94 -12.57 27.18
N ILE A 27 -2.26 -12.47 27.09
CA ILE A 27 -2.97 -12.40 25.83
C ILE A 27 -2.48 -11.11 25.21
N ALA A 28 -1.35 -11.20 24.49
CA ALA A 28 -1.04 -10.32 23.40
C ALA A 28 -2.24 -10.46 22.47
N ARG A 29 -3.22 -9.57 22.66
CA ARG A 29 -4.34 -9.41 21.75
C ARG A 29 -3.68 -8.88 20.50
N LYS A 30 -3.28 -9.81 19.62
CA LYS A 30 -2.93 -9.51 18.25
C LYS A 30 -4.23 -9.04 17.62
N GLU A 31 -4.53 -7.76 17.82
CA GLU A 31 -5.80 -7.18 17.47
C GLU A 31 -5.88 -7.27 15.95
N ARG A 32 -6.79 -8.10 15.45
CA ARG A 32 -6.89 -8.32 14.01
C ARG A 32 -7.71 -7.17 13.46
N MET A 33 -7.07 -6.31 12.68
CA MET A 33 -7.76 -5.45 11.72
C MET A 33 -8.75 -6.32 10.96
N SER A 34 -10.01 -5.89 10.88
CA SER A 34 -11.02 -6.70 10.19
C SER A 34 -10.73 -6.72 8.69
N LEU A 35 -11.01 -7.83 8.00
CA LEU A 35 -10.82 -7.89 6.54
C LEU A 35 -11.63 -6.82 5.81
N GLN A 36 -12.79 -6.43 6.35
CA GLN A 36 -13.63 -5.35 5.83
C GLN A 36 -12.99 -3.96 5.99
N GLU A 37 -12.37 -3.68 7.14
CA GLU A 37 -11.61 -2.44 7.39
C GLU A 37 -10.38 -2.37 6.46
N ALA A 38 -9.64 -3.47 6.35
CA ALA A 38 -8.49 -3.58 5.46
C ALA A 38 -8.89 -3.37 3.98
N GLU A 39 -10.00 -3.97 3.54
CA GLU A 39 -10.51 -3.80 2.17
C GLU A 39 -10.97 -2.37 1.92
N ALA A 40 -11.60 -1.71 2.90
CA ALA A 40 -12.00 -0.31 2.81
C ALA A 40 -10.79 0.63 2.70
N LEU A 41 -9.74 0.42 3.50
CA LEU A 41 -8.49 1.20 3.44
C LEU A 41 -7.80 1.05 2.08
N VAL A 42 -7.72 -0.17 1.55
CA VAL A 42 -7.11 -0.40 0.22
C VAL A 42 -7.98 0.20 -0.89
N LYS A 43 -9.32 0.12 -0.81
CA LYS A 43 -10.22 0.79 -1.78
C LYS A 43 -10.04 2.30 -1.78
N GLN A 44 -10.11 2.93 -0.61
CA GLN A 44 -9.93 4.38 -0.47
C GLN A 44 -8.57 4.83 -1.05
N TRP A 45 -7.51 4.05 -0.86
CA TRP A 45 -6.23 4.29 -1.51
C TRP A 45 -6.32 4.19 -3.05
N GLN A 46 -6.94 3.14 -3.61
CA GLN A 46 -7.08 3.01 -5.06
C GLN A 46 -7.92 4.13 -5.69
N ASP A 47 -8.96 4.59 -4.98
CA ASP A 47 -9.82 5.70 -5.41
C ASP A 47 -9.02 7.01 -5.42
N ILE A 48 -8.38 7.39 -4.31
CA ILE A 48 -7.54 8.60 -4.21
C ILE A 48 -6.35 8.55 -5.19
N LYS A 49 -5.74 7.38 -5.43
CA LYS A 49 -4.73 7.20 -6.48
C LYS A 49 -5.28 7.58 -7.85
N SER A 50 -6.53 7.21 -8.14
CA SER A 50 -7.18 7.50 -9.43
C SER A 50 -7.51 8.98 -9.61
N GLU A 51 -7.80 9.70 -8.52
CA GLU A 51 -8.08 11.15 -8.52
C GLU A 51 -6.77 11.97 -8.59
N ALA A 52 -5.77 11.62 -7.79
CA ALA A 52 -4.49 12.33 -7.72
C ALA A 52 -3.67 12.23 -9.02
N LEU A 53 -3.77 11.11 -9.74
CA LEU A 53 -3.17 10.92 -11.07
C LEU A 53 -4.20 11.07 -12.21
N GLY A 54 -5.43 11.47 -11.88
CA GLY A 54 -6.52 11.72 -12.82
C GLY A 54 -6.40 13.07 -13.52
N PRO A 55 -7.38 13.43 -14.37
CA PRO A 55 -7.34 14.66 -15.17
C PRO A 55 -7.37 15.96 -14.34
N ASP A 56 -7.86 15.89 -13.10
CA ASP A 56 -7.98 17.05 -12.19
C ASP A 56 -6.75 17.22 -11.28
N TYR A 57 -5.91 16.18 -11.17
CA TYR A 57 -4.67 16.16 -10.38
C TYR A 57 -4.87 16.55 -8.90
N GLU A 58 -5.73 15.80 -8.20
CA GLU A 58 -6.07 15.98 -6.78
C GLU A 58 -4.95 15.47 -5.85
N ILE A 59 -3.75 16.03 -6.01
CA ILE A 59 -2.50 15.56 -5.37
C ILE A 59 -2.53 15.69 -3.85
N ASP A 60 -3.25 16.69 -3.32
CA ASP A 60 -3.33 16.96 -1.88
C ASP A 60 -4.04 15.81 -1.13
N MET A 61 -5.00 15.14 -1.78
CA MET A 61 -5.75 13.99 -1.26
C MET A 61 -4.85 12.80 -0.90
N LEU A 62 -3.68 12.67 -1.54
CA LEU A 62 -2.70 11.62 -1.22
C LEU A 62 -2.32 11.63 0.26
N SER A 63 -2.25 12.82 0.88
CA SER A 63 -1.88 12.99 2.28
C SER A 63 -2.93 12.53 3.29
N GLU A 64 -4.16 12.25 2.85
CA GLU A 64 -5.23 11.70 3.70
C GLU A 64 -5.00 10.21 4.01
N VAL A 65 -4.47 9.45 3.06
CA VAL A 65 -4.34 7.97 3.14
C VAL A 65 -2.90 7.46 3.07
N LEU A 66 -1.94 8.26 2.60
CA LEU A 66 -0.53 7.90 2.54
C LEU A 66 0.30 8.68 3.55
N ASP A 67 1.41 8.07 3.97
CA ASP A 67 2.44 8.69 4.80
C ASP A 67 3.83 8.21 4.35
N GLY A 68 4.89 8.80 4.90
CA GLY A 68 6.28 8.37 4.71
C GLY A 68 6.71 8.22 3.24
N SER A 69 7.43 7.13 2.94
CA SER A 69 8.00 6.90 1.61
C SER A 69 6.95 6.71 0.50
N MET A 70 5.79 6.16 0.85
CA MET A 70 4.67 5.97 -0.06
C MET A 70 4.09 7.32 -0.49
N LEU A 71 3.83 8.24 0.46
CA LEU A 71 3.31 9.58 0.17
C LEU A 71 4.23 10.34 -0.79
N SER A 72 5.52 10.50 -0.46
CA SER A 72 6.45 11.28 -1.29
C SER A 72 6.56 10.70 -2.71
N LYS A 73 6.67 9.37 -2.84
CA LYS A 73 6.79 8.70 -4.14
C LYS A 73 5.58 8.93 -5.05
N TRP A 74 4.37 8.91 -4.49
CA TRP A 74 3.13 9.12 -5.26
C TRP A 74 2.88 10.59 -5.56
N GLN A 75 3.25 11.51 -4.65
CA GLN A 75 3.24 12.95 -4.92
C GLN A 75 4.20 13.33 -6.05
N ASP A 76 5.45 12.84 -6.01
CA ASP A 76 6.45 13.08 -7.07
C ASP A 76 5.95 12.59 -8.44
N LEU A 77 5.32 11.41 -8.48
CA LEU A 77 4.75 10.86 -9.71
C LEU A 77 3.59 11.69 -10.25
N ALA A 78 2.67 12.11 -9.38
CA ALA A 78 1.50 12.90 -9.77
C ALA A 78 1.87 14.34 -10.19
N LEU A 79 2.82 14.98 -9.50
CA LEU A 79 3.41 16.26 -9.89
C LEU A 79 4.10 16.15 -11.26
N SER A 80 4.92 15.11 -11.46
CA SER A 80 5.60 14.89 -12.75
C SER A 80 4.63 14.66 -13.91
N ALA A 81 3.49 13.99 -13.67
CA ALA A 81 2.43 13.82 -14.65
C ALA A 81 1.73 15.15 -14.98
N LYS A 82 1.41 15.95 -13.95
CA LYS A 82 0.83 17.31 -14.07
C LYS A 82 1.73 18.26 -14.85
N ASP A 83 3.03 18.27 -14.58
CA ASP A 83 4.03 19.06 -15.31
C ASP A 83 4.12 18.67 -16.80
N GLN A 84 3.88 17.39 -17.10
CA GLN A 84 3.83 16.87 -18.48
C GLN A 84 2.44 17.02 -19.13
N SER A 85 1.44 17.54 -18.39
CA SER A 85 0.04 17.63 -18.84
C SER A 85 -0.55 16.27 -19.28
N CYS A 86 -0.10 15.19 -18.65
CA CYS A 86 -0.57 13.83 -18.90
C CYS A 86 -1.18 13.22 -17.64
N TYR A 87 -2.20 12.38 -17.80
CA TYR A 87 -2.93 11.79 -16.67
C TYR A 87 -3.27 10.33 -16.92
N TRP A 88 -3.58 9.60 -15.87
CA TRP A 88 -3.97 8.20 -15.94
C TRP A 88 -5.49 8.04 -15.78
N ARG A 89 -6.07 7.13 -16.55
CA ARG A 89 -7.35 6.50 -16.22
C ARG A 89 -7.08 5.14 -15.60
N PHE A 90 -7.39 4.97 -14.32
CA PHE A 90 -7.34 3.67 -13.65
C PHE A 90 -8.72 3.01 -13.63
N VAL A 91 -8.74 1.67 -13.64
CA VAL A 91 -9.92 0.85 -13.36
C VAL A 91 -9.49 -0.29 -12.44
N LEU A 92 -9.94 -0.25 -11.18
CA LEU A 92 -9.83 -1.38 -10.27
C LEU A 92 -10.87 -2.43 -10.66
N LEU A 93 -10.42 -3.59 -11.12
CA LEU A 93 -11.26 -4.69 -11.61
C LEU A 93 -11.58 -5.69 -10.49
N ASN A 94 -10.60 -5.96 -9.62
CA ASN A 94 -10.76 -6.83 -8.46
C ASN A 94 -9.85 -6.40 -7.30
N LEU A 95 -10.31 -6.67 -6.08
CA LEU A 95 -9.54 -6.55 -4.86
C LEU A 95 -9.95 -7.68 -3.90
N SER A 96 -8.98 -8.42 -3.38
CA SER A 96 -9.18 -9.45 -2.37
C SER A 96 -8.14 -9.31 -1.26
N VAL A 97 -8.57 -9.06 -0.03
CA VAL A 97 -7.67 -9.05 1.14
C VAL A 97 -7.47 -10.47 1.65
N VAL A 98 -6.21 -10.91 1.69
CA VAL A 98 -5.80 -12.27 2.09
C VAL A 98 -5.44 -12.33 3.58
N ARG A 99 -4.78 -11.29 4.11
CA ARG A 99 -4.42 -11.16 5.53
C ARG A 99 -4.50 -9.70 5.96
N ALA A 100 -4.97 -9.46 7.19
CA ALA A 100 -4.88 -8.18 7.87
C ALA A 100 -4.52 -8.42 9.34
N GLU A 101 -3.42 -7.84 9.83
CA GLU A 101 -2.95 -8.02 11.20
C GLU A 101 -2.39 -6.70 11.76
N ILE A 102 -2.78 -6.33 12.99
CA ILE A 102 -2.11 -5.26 13.74
C ILE A 102 -0.94 -5.87 14.50
N LEU A 103 0.19 -5.19 14.43
CA LEU A 103 1.44 -5.45 15.11
C LEU A 103 1.68 -4.30 16.10
N LEU A 104 2.14 -4.64 17.30
CA LEU A 104 2.65 -3.63 18.23
C LEU A 104 4.05 -3.23 17.76
N ASP A 105 4.34 -1.94 17.66
CA ASP A 105 5.70 -1.48 17.37
C ASP A 105 6.57 -1.72 18.61
N GLU A 106 7.54 -2.64 18.51
CA GLU A 106 8.46 -3.00 19.60
C GLU A 106 9.31 -1.79 20.06
N ALA A 107 9.41 -0.72 19.25
CA ALA A 107 10.07 0.53 19.61
C ALA A 107 9.17 1.50 20.42
N GLY A 108 7.85 1.27 20.44
CA GLY A 108 6.86 2.16 21.08
C GLY A 108 6.37 3.31 20.19
N ASP A 109 6.76 3.36 18.92
CA ASP A 109 6.41 4.42 17.95
C ASP A 109 4.98 4.29 17.36
N GLY A 110 4.07 3.64 18.08
CA GLY A 110 2.64 3.50 17.73
C GLY A 110 2.20 2.07 17.41
N GLU A 111 1.06 1.95 16.72
CA GLU A 111 0.57 0.68 16.18
C GLU A 111 0.88 0.61 14.67
N VAL A 112 1.32 -0.57 14.22
CA VAL A 112 1.60 -0.86 12.81
C VAL A 112 0.60 -1.91 12.34
N ALA A 113 0.20 -1.91 11.07
CA ALA A 113 -0.59 -3.00 10.49
C ALA A 113 -0.01 -3.48 9.15
N GLU A 114 -0.14 -4.78 8.90
CA GLU A 114 0.13 -5.39 7.60
C GLU A 114 -1.19 -5.79 6.92
N ILE A 115 -1.36 -5.41 5.65
CA ILE A 115 -2.44 -5.91 4.78
C ILE A 115 -1.80 -6.60 3.57
N ASP A 116 -2.03 -7.90 3.42
CA ASP A 116 -1.74 -8.63 2.17
C ASP A 116 -3.01 -8.66 1.32
N ALA A 117 -2.91 -8.21 0.07
CA ALA A 117 -4.02 -8.18 -0.88
C ALA A 117 -3.60 -8.64 -2.28
N VAL A 118 -4.56 -9.17 -3.04
CA VAL A 118 -4.46 -9.40 -4.48
C VAL A 118 -5.30 -8.33 -5.19
N LEU A 119 -4.69 -7.61 -6.12
CA LEU A 119 -5.36 -6.59 -6.94
C LEU A 119 -5.33 -7.00 -8.41
N GLU A 120 -6.39 -6.64 -9.10
CA GLU A 120 -6.47 -6.65 -10.57
C GLU A 120 -6.86 -5.25 -11.02
N GLU A 121 -6.05 -4.63 -11.87
CA GLU A 121 -6.34 -3.30 -12.40
C GLU A 121 -5.91 -3.16 -13.86
N ALA A 122 -6.57 -2.23 -14.55
CA ALA A 122 -6.11 -1.69 -15.83
C ALA A 122 -5.85 -0.20 -15.69
N ALA A 123 -4.88 0.32 -16.46
CA ALA A 123 -4.69 1.76 -16.58
C ALA A 123 -4.31 2.18 -18.00
N GLU A 124 -4.70 3.40 -18.38
CA GLU A 124 -4.36 4.04 -19.64
C GLU A 124 -3.75 5.42 -19.37
N LEU A 125 -2.54 5.66 -19.86
CA LEU A 125 -1.92 6.98 -19.86
C LEU A 125 -2.48 7.80 -21.02
N VAL A 126 -2.97 8.99 -20.68
CA VAL A 126 -3.52 9.96 -21.60
C VAL A 126 -2.53 11.10 -21.74
N ASP A 127 -1.94 11.18 -22.93
CA ASP A 127 -0.99 12.20 -23.34
C ASP A 127 -1.39 12.59 -24.77
N ASP A 128 -1.95 13.79 -24.93
CA ASP A 128 -2.44 14.28 -26.22
C ASP A 128 -1.29 14.61 -27.20
N SER A 129 -0.04 14.61 -26.75
CA SER A 129 1.14 14.73 -27.63
C SER A 129 1.49 13.41 -28.34
N GLN A 130 0.99 12.27 -27.86
CA GLN A 130 1.33 10.94 -28.37
C GLN A 130 0.15 10.23 -29.05
N PRO A 131 0.30 9.76 -30.31
CA PRO A 131 -0.80 9.11 -31.04
C PRO A 131 -1.13 7.71 -30.53
N LYS A 132 -0.25 7.10 -29.72
CA LYS A 132 -0.48 5.81 -29.07
C LYS A 132 -0.52 6.02 -27.57
N LYS A 133 -1.68 5.78 -26.97
CA LYS A 133 -1.91 5.83 -25.51
C LYS A 133 -1.35 4.55 -24.87
N PRO A 134 -0.30 4.63 -24.03
CA PRO A 134 0.21 3.46 -23.33
C PRO A 134 -0.84 2.96 -22.34
N SER A 135 -1.15 1.66 -22.38
CA SER A 135 -2.04 1.03 -21.41
C SER A 135 -1.40 -0.23 -20.82
N TYR A 136 -1.80 -0.57 -19.61
CA TYR A 136 -1.47 -1.84 -18.97
C TYR A 136 -2.71 -2.47 -18.34
N TYR A 137 -2.63 -3.78 -18.16
CA TYR A 137 -3.52 -4.60 -17.33
C TYR A 137 -2.61 -5.48 -16.50
N SER A 138 -2.88 -5.62 -15.19
CA SER A 138 -2.04 -6.42 -14.30
C SER A 138 -2.86 -7.04 -13.18
N THR A 139 -2.45 -8.23 -12.76
CA THR A 139 -2.90 -8.87 -11.52
C THR A 139 -1.67 -9.13 -10.65
N TYR A 140 -1.67 -8.63 -9.42
CA TYR A 140 -0.51 -8.69 -8.54
C TYR A 140 -0.88 -8.88 -7.07
N GLU A 141 0.03 -9.51 -6.33
CA GLU A 141 0.02 -9.51 -4.87
C GLU A 141 0.72 -8.24 -4.36
N VAL A 142 0.23 -7.68 -3.28
CA VAL A 142 0.87 -6.56 -2.57
C VAL A 142 0.72 -6.73 -1.07
N GLN A 143 1.80 -6.45 -0.35
CA GLN A 143 1.77 -6.24 1.09
C GLN A 143 1.88 -4.74 1.36
N TYR A 144 0.90 -4.17 2.06
CA TYR A 144 0.92 -2.79 2.54
C TYR A 144 1.33 -2.76 4.01
N THR A 145 2.20 -1.83 4.38
CA THR A 145 2.52 -1.49 5.76
C THR A 145 1.85 -0.18 6.12
N LEU A 146 1.09 -0.16 7.20
CA LEU A 146 0.33 1.00 7.67
C LEU A 146 0.78 1.41 9.07
N ARG A 147 0.76 2.71 9.38
CA ARG A 147 0.99 3.24 10.73
C ARG A 147 -0.26 3.96 11.24
N ARG A 148 -0.62 3.71 12.49
CA ARG A 148 -1.70 4.40 13.19
C ARG A 148 -1.27 5.84 13.47
N GLN A 149 -2.12 6.79 13.12
CA GLN A 149 -1.92 8.22 13.32
C GLN A 149 -2.49 8.67 14.68
N ASP A 150 -2.14 9.87 15.15
CA ASP A 150 -2.61 10.44 16.42
C ASP A 150 -4.14 10.58 16.50
N ASP A 151 -4.80 10.82 15.36
CA ASP A 151 -6.27 10.89 15.22
C ASP A 151 -6.95 9.50 15.17
N ARG A 152 -6.16 8.42 15.32
CA ARG A 152 -6.53 7.01 15.21
C ARG A 152 -6.86 6.51 13.79
N SER A 153 -6.64 7.31 12.75
CA SER A 153 -6.68 6.84 11.36
C SER A 153 -5.49 5.91 11.05
N TRP A 154 -5.58 5.22 9.91
CA TRP A 154 -4.48 4.43 9.35
C TRP A 154 -4.00 5.10 8.07
N LYS A 155 -2.67 5.21 7.90
CA LYS A 155 -2.08 5.61 6.62
C LYS A 155 -1.08 4.58 6.13
N ILE A 156 -1.04 4.37 4.82
CA ILE A 156 -0.12 3.44 4.15
C ILE A 156 1.25 4.12 4.01
N CYS A 157 2.27 3.55 4.65
CA CYS A 157 3.63 4.08 4.68
C CYS A 157 4.55 3.44 3.63
N GLU A 158 4.29 2.16 3.30
CA GLU A 158 5.08 1.35 2.37
C GLU A 158 4.20 0.32 1.64
N ALA A 159 4.69 -0.14 0.47
CA ALA A 159 4.04 -1.21 -0.30
C ALA A 159 5.08 -2.10 -1.01
N ALA A 160 4.97 -3.42 -0.83
CA ALA A 160 5.82 -4.43 -1.45
C ALA A 160 5.01 -5.27 -2.46
N VAL A 161 5.19 -4.98 -3.75
CA VAL A 161 4.46 -5.64 -4.86
C VAL A 161 5.20 -6.90 -5.34
N ARG A 162 4.44 -7.97 -5.60
CA ARG A 162 4.89 -9.24 -6.19
C ARG A 162 3.98 -9.56 -7.38
N ASP A 163 4.55 -9.55 -8.57
CA ASP A 163 3.82 -9.87 -9.79
C ASP A 163 3.47 -11.38 -9.83
N LEU A 164 2.25 -11.72 -10.22
CA LEU A 164 1.85 -13.10 -10.48
C LEU A 164 2.31 -13.49 -11.89
N SER A 165 3.30 -14.39 -11.96
CA SER A 165 3.98 -14.83 -13.20
C SER A 165 3.25 -15.95 -13.95
#